data_AF-A0A429FAC8-F1
#
_entry.id   AF-A0A429FAC8-F1
#
_cell.length_a   1.000
_cell.length_b   1.000
_cell.length_c   1.000
_cell.angle_alpha   90.00
_cell.angle_beta   90.00
_cell.angle_gamma   90.00
#
_symmetry.space_group_name_H-M   'P 1'
#
loop_
_entity.id
_entity.type
_entity.pdbx_description
1 polymer ?
#
loop_
_entity_poly.entity_id
_entity_poly.type
_entity_poly.pdbx_seq_one_letter_code
_entity_poly.pdbx_strand_id
1 'polypeptide(L)'
;MTEGGGGPPGNFSDILGDFSAQADRMVTAAKEGRFKVSEEAGEALKTAIDDYISDWVKNQRSFQRLAEHPKLGTGPFAQQVGQHASRVADGDELSAKTQLDALQSVLGRAKAAIELAKSKYREQDAGSADRLKSLQKD
;
A
#
# COMPACT_ATOMS: atom_id res chain seq x y z
N MET A 1 0.42 -29.96 1.16
CA MET A 1 0.22 -29.45 2.54
C MET A 1 0.88 -28.09 2.56
N THR A 2 0.13 -27.03 2.27
CA THR A 2 0.62 -25.66 2.47
C THR A 2 0.82 -25.48 3.96
N GLU A 3 1.99 -25.02 4.38
CA GLU A 3 2.29 -24.78 5.79
C GLU A 3 1.14 -23.98 6.42
N GLY A 4 0.64 -24.45 7.56
CA GLY A 4 -0.51 -23.88 8.26
C GLY A 4 -0.24 -22.53 8.92
N GLY A 5 0.40 -21.61 8.19
CA GLY A 5 0.52 -20.20 8.56
C GLY A 5 -0.82 -19.48 8.43
N GLY A 6 -1.02 -18.42 9.21
CA GLY A 6 -2.20 -17.56 9.14
C GLY A 6 -2.31 -16.73 7.86
N GLY A 7 -1.43 -16.93 6.87
CA GLY A 7 -1.33 -16.02 5.74
C GLY A 7 -2.44 -16.12 4.70
N PRO A 8 -2.70 -15.02 3.97
CA PRO A 8 -3.56 -15.05 2.81
C PRO A 8 -3.05 -16.10 1.80
N PRO A 9 -3.96 -16.81 1.11
CA PRO A 9 -3.58 -17.90 0.23
C PRO A 9 -2.73 -17.39 -0.96
N GLY A 10 -1.83 -18.24 -1.44
CA GLY A 10 -1.00 -17.95 -2.62
C GLY A 10 0.33 -17.26 -2.28
N ASN A 11 0.81 -16.43 -3.22
CA ASN A 11 2.11 -15.74 -3.16
C ASN A 11 1.97 -14.25 -2.79
N PHE A 12 1.00 -13.90 -1.93
CA PHE A 12 0.70 -12.50 -1.60
C PHE A 12 1.92 -11.76 -1.03
N SER A 13 2.67 -12.39 -0.13
CA SER A 13 3.88 -11.82 0.45
C SER A 13 4.94 -11.48 -0.60
N ASP A 14 5.09 -12.32 -1.63
CA ASP A 14 6.03 -12.08 -2.73
C ASP A 14 5.57 -10.88 -3.57
N ILE A 15 4.27 -10.82 -3.90
CA ILE A 15 3.67 -9.69 -4.62
C ILE A 15 3.86 -8.38 -3.83
N LEU A 16 3.69 -8.41 -2.51
CA LEU A 16 3.95 -7.26 -1.65
C LEU A 16 5.42 -6.85 -1.64
N GLY A 17 6.33 -7.82 -1.64
CA GLY A 17 7.76 -7.57 -1.77
C GLY A 17 8.09 -6.84 -3.07
N ASP A 18 7.56 -7.33 -4.20
CA ASP A 18 7.72 -6.71 -5.52
C ASP A 18 7.15 -5.29 -5.56
N PHE A 19 5.97 -5.12 -4.99
CA PHE A 19 5.31 -3.82 -4.94
C PHE A 19 6.05 -2.81 -4.04
N SER A 20 6.60 -3.28 -2.93
CA SER A 20 7.47 -2.49 -2.06
C SER A 20 8.71 -2.00 -2.79
N ALA A 21 9.38 -2.89 -3.53
CA ALA A 21 10.54 -2.54 -4.34
C ALA A 21 10.17 -1.54 -5.46
N GLN A 22 8.98 -1.68 -6.05
CA GLN A 22 8.48 -0.72 -7.04
C GLN A 22 8.21 0.66 -6.43
N ALA A 23 7.63 0.73 -5.23
CA ALA A 23 7.41 1.99 -4.51
C ALA A 23 8.75 2.70 -4.21
N ASP A 24 9.80 1.97 -3.83
CA ASP A 24 11.13 2.55 -3.60
C ASP A 24 11.75 3.10 -4.88
N ARG A 25 11.56 2.42 -6.01
CA ARG A 25 11.97 2.92 -7.33
C ARG A 25 11.20 4.18 -7.72
N MET A 26 9.90 4.26 -7.43
CA MET A 26 9.09 5.47 -7.66
C MET A 26 9.62 6.64 -6.84
N VAL A 27 9.88 6.43 -5.54
CA VAL A 27 10.46 7.46 -4.66
C VAL A 27 11.80 7.95 -5.20
N THR A 28 12.67 7.03 -5.60
CA THR A 28 14.00 7.36 -6.17
C THR A 28 13.85 8.18 -7.45
N ALA A 29 13.03 7.71 -8.39
CA ALA A 29 12.80 8.40 -9.65
C ALA A 29 12.14 9.78 -9.44
N ALA A 30 11.25 9.94 -8.47
CA ALA A 30 10.61 11.21 -8.14
C ALA A 30 11.62 12.21 -7.57
N LYS A 31 12.51 11.76 -6.67
CA LYS A 31 13.61 12.59 -6.12
C LYS A 31 14.57 13.08 -7.20
N GLU A 32 14.86 12.22 -8.17
CA GLU A 32 15.76 12.54 -9.29
C GLU A 32 15.08 13.31 -10.43
N GLY A 33 13.77 13.60 -10.33
CA GLY A 33 12.99 14.24 -11.40
C GLY A 33 12.82 13.36 -12.65
N ARG A 34 13.12 12.06 -12.56
CA ARG A 34 13.00 11.08 -13.65
C ARG A 34 11.61 10.44 -13.71
N PHE A 35 10.84 10.51 -12.62
CA PHE A 35 9.48 9.97 -12.59
C PHE A 35 8.52 10.89 -13.35
N LYS A 36 8.09 10.45 -14.52
CA LYS A 36 7.11 11.15 -15.35
C LYS A 36 5.77 10.45 -15.24
N VAL A 37 4.81 11.12 -14.62
CA VAL A 37 3.39 10.73 -14.61
C VAL A 37 2.59 11.94 -15.09
N SER A 38 1.58 11.73 -15.94
CA SER A 38 0.66 12.82 -16.29
C SER A 38 -0.14 13.23 -15.05
N GLU A 39 -0.62 14.47 -15.00
CA GLU A 39 -1.43 14.93 -13.86
C GLU A 39 -2.70 14.08 -13.68
N GLU A 40 -3.36 13.74 -14.79
CA GLU A 40 -4.54 12.86 -14.81
C GLU A 40 -4.23 11.46 -14.27
N ALA A 41 -3.17 10.82 -14.77
CA ALA A 41 -2.79 9.48 -14.30
C ALA A 41 -2.31 9.49 -12.84
N GLY A 42 -1.63 10.57 -12.42
CA GLY A 42 -1.19 10.77 -11.04
C GLY A 42 -2.36 10.89 -10.07
N GLU A 43 -3.39 11.67 -10.42
CA GLU A 43 -4.59 11.79 -9.60
C GLU A 43 -5.44 10.52 -9.59
N ALA A 44 -5.57 9.83 -10.74
CA ALA A 44 -6.29 8.55 -10.79
C ALA A 44 -5.63 7.51 -9.88
N LEU A 45 -4.31 7.39 -9.93
CA LEU A 45 -3.56 6.44 -9.10
C LEU A 45 -3.64 6.80 -7.61
N LYS A 46 -3.57 8.10 -7.29
CA LYS A 46 -3.72 8.60 -5.92
C LYS A 46 -5.12 8.34 -5.36
N THR A 47 -6.16 8.54 -6.17
CA THR A 47 -7.55 8.25 -5.80
C THR A 47 -7.71 6.78 -5.46
N ALA A 48 -7.19 5.88 -6.32
CA ALA A 48 -7.24 4.43 -6.05
C ALA A 48 -6.50 4.04 -4.75
N ILE A 49 -5.36 4.69 -4.46
CA ILE A 49 -4.63 4.48 -3.20
C ILE A 49 -5.49 4.95 -2.01
N ASP A 50 -6.10 6.13 -2.11
CA ASP A 50 -6.91 6.69 -1.02
C ASP A 50 -8.18 5.88 -0.75
N ASP A 51 -8.82 5.36 -1.79
CA ASP A 51 -9.96 4.46 -1.68
C ASP A 51 -9.56 3.18 -0.94
N TYR A 52 -8.44 2.55 -1.34
CA TYR A 52 -7.92 1.38 -0.64
C TYR A 52 -7.63 1.67 0.83
N ILE A 53 -6.90 2.76 1.14
CA ILE A 53 -6.54 3.11 2.52
C ILE A 53 -7.80 3.34 3.36
N SER A 54 -8.78 4.06 2.80
CA SER A 54 -10.07 4.32 3.45
C SER A 54 -10.82 3.03 3.77
N ASP A 55 -10.89 2.11 2.80
CA ASP A 55 -11.57 0.84 2.97
C ASP A 55 -10.82 -0.09 3.92
N TRP A 56 -9.49 -0.08 3.92
CA TRP A 56 -8.71 -0.83 4.88
C TRP A 56 -8.98 -0.35 6.31
N VAL A 57 -8.92 0.96 6.56
CA VAL A 57 -9.20 1.55 7.88
C VAL A 57 -10.61 1.23 8.36
N LYS A 58 -11.62 1.23 7.46
CA LYS A 58 -12.99 0.81 7.83
C LYS A 58 -13.04 -0.66 8.24
N ASN A 59 -12.27 -1.53 7.59
CA ASN A 59 -12.27 -2.96 7.81
C ASN A 59 -11.39 -3.43 8.99
N GLN A 60 -10.46 -2.60 9.48
CA GLN A 60 -9.60 -2.96 10.62
C GLN A 60 -10.39 -3.43 11.85
N ARG A 61 -11.54 -2.81 12.14
CA ARG A 61 -12.43 -3.23 13.24
C ARG A 61 -13.05 -4.62 13.01
N SER A 62 -13.34 -4.97 11.75
CA SER A 62 -13.83 -6.31 11.41
C SER A 62 -12.75 -7.36 11.59
N PHE A 63 -11.51 -7.05 11.23
CA PHE A 63 -10.35 -7.93 11.46
C PHE A 63 -10.07 -8.14 12.95
N GLN A 64 -10.17 -7.09 13.77
CA GLN A 64 -10.06 -7.22 15.22
C GLN A 64 -11.09 -8.20 15.79
N ARG A 65 -12.36 -8.13 15.32
CA ARG A 65 -13.40 -9.07 15.73
C ARG A 65 -13.15 -10.50 15.24
N LEU A 66 -12.54 -10.68 14.07
CA LEU A 66 -12.14 -12.00 13.57
C LEU A 66 -10.99 -12.60 14.39
N ALA A 67 -10.13 -11.74 14.93
CA ALA A 67 -9.05 -12.15 15.82
C ALA A 67 -9.55 -12.57 17.21
N GLU A 68 -10.73 -12.10 17.64
CA GLU A 68 -11.39 -12.58 18.86
C GLU A 68 -11.70 -14.08 18.71
N HIS A 69 -11.31 -14.90 19.68
CA HIS A 69 -11.56 -16.34 19.66
C HIS A 69 -13.06 -16.64 19.47
N PRO A 70 -13.49 -17.16 18.30
CA PRO A 70 -14.89 -17.35 18.02
C PRO A 70 -15.45 -18.45 18.92
N LYS A 71 -16.63 -18.23 19.52
CA LYS A 71 -17.29 -19.17 20.42
C LYS A 71 -17.95 -20.31 19.63
N LEU A 72 -17.14 -21.15 18.99
CA LEU A 72 -17.58 -22.26 18.13
C LEU A 72 -17.95 -23.54 18.91
N GLY A 73 -17.97 -23.46 20.25
CA GLY A 73 -18.17 -24.60 21.16
C GLY A 73 -16.86 -25.06 21.81
N THR A 74 -16.94 -26.06 22.68
CA THR A 74 -15.80 -26.57 23.49
C THR A 74 -15.17 -27.84 22.95
N GLY A 75 -15.70 -28.40 21.85
CA GLY A 75 -15.15 -29.60 21.22
C GLY A 75 -13.76 -29.35 20.62
N PRO A 76 -12.90 -30.39 20.52
CA PRO A 76 -11.53 -30.25 20.00
C PRO A 76 -11.47 -29.60 18.60
N PHE A 77 -12.39 -29.99 17.70
CA PHE A 77 -12.48 -29.41 16.36
C PHE A 77 -12.87 -27.92 16.40
N ALA A 78 -13.83 -27.55 17.24
CA ALA A 78 -14.25 -26.15 17.41
C ALA A 78 -13.11 -25.26 17.92
N GLN A 79 -12.31 -25.76 18.86
CA GLN A 79 -11.13 -25.07 19.36
C GLN A 79 -10.06 -24.91 18.28
N GLN A 80 -9.81 -25.94 17.47
CA GLN A 80 -8.86 -25.87 16.35
C GLN A 80 -9.27 -24.83 15.30
N VAL A 81 -10.55 -24.82 14.92
CA VAL A 81 -11.09 -23.82 13.97
C VAL A 81 -10.97 -22.41 14.55
N GLY A 82 -11.32 -22.23 15.82
CA GLY A 82 -11.22 -20.92 16.47
C GLY A 82 -9.79 -20.40 16.60
N GLN A 83 -8.83 -21.27 16.89
CA GLN A 83 -7.40 -20.92 16.88
C GLN A 83 -6.90 -20.57 15.49
N HIS A 84 -7.29 -21.35 14.47
CA HIS A 84 -6.90 -21.07 13.09
C HIS A 84 -7.48 -19.75 12.59
N ALA A 85 -8.77 -19.46 12.85
CA ALA A 85 -9.40 -18.20 12.48
C ALA A 85 -8.71 -16.98 13.11
N SER A 86 -8.42 -17.06 14.41
CA SER A 86 -7.69 -16.00 15.12
C SER A 86 -6.27 -15.81 14.56
N ARG A 87 -5.57 -16.92 14.26
CA ARG A 87 -4.24 -16.88 13.63
C ARG A 87 -4.25 -16.23 12.26
N VAL A 88 -5.23 -16.57 11.43
CA VAL A 88 -5.37 -16.00 10.08
C VAL A 88 -5.70 -14.52 10.11
N ALA A 89 -6.50 -14.10 11.09
CA ALA A 89 -6.93 -12.72 11.22
C ALA A 89 -5.78 -11.79 11.69
N ASP A 90 -5.09 -12.12 12.79
CA ASP A 90 -4.12 -11.21 13.43
C ASP A 90 -3.02 -11.93 14.25
N GLY A 91 -2.87 -13.25 14.10
CA GLY A 91 -2.07 -14.03 15.06
C GLY A 91 -0.61 -14.28 14.66
N ASP A 92 -0.16 -13.86 13.48
CA ASP A 92 1.24 -13.98 13.05
C ASP A 92 1.65 -12.92 12.00
N GLU A 93 2.94 -12.90 11.63
CA GLU A 93 3.50 -11.97 10.62
C GLU A 93 2.90 -12.18 9.22
N LEU A 94 2.42 -13.39 8.95
CA LEU A 94 1.77 -13.72 7.69
C LEU A 94 0.28 -13.39 7.70
N SER A 95 -0.33 -13.18 8.86
CA SER A 95 -1.77 -12.95 9.01
C SER A 95 -2.29 -11.86 8.08
N ALA A 96 -3.53 -12.03 7.63
CA ALA A 96 -4.14 -11.15 6.66
C ALA A 96 -4.14 -9.67 7.11
N LYS A 97 -4.32 -9.39 8.41
CA LYS A 97 -4.20 -8.03 8.93
C LYS A 97 -2.79 -7.47 8.79
N THR A 98 -1.76 -8.21 9.22
CA THR A 98 -0.36 -7.76 9.09
C THR A 98 0.00 -7.47 7.63
N GLN A 99 -0.43 -8.32 6.71
CA GLN A 99 -0.14 -8.17 5.29
C GLN A 99 -0.89 -6.98 4.66
N LEU A 100 -2.13 -6.70 5.08
CA LEU A 100 -2.89 -5.53 4.63
C LEU A 100 -2.35 -4.21 5.24
N ASP A 101 -1.89 -4.23 6.50
CA ASP A 101 -1.17 -3.10 7.10
C ASP A 101 0.16 -2.83 6.35
N ALA A 102 0.88 -3.88 5.95
CA ALA A 102 2.08 -3.74 5.12
C ALA A 102 1.75 -3.12 3.75
N LEU A 103 0.68 -3.57 3.09
CA LEU A 103 0.22 -2.99 1.82
C LEU A 103 -0.15 -1.51 1.97
N GLN A 104 -0.85 -1.12 3.03
CA GLN A 104 -1.14 0.27 3.35
C GLN A 104 0.14 1.12 3.42
N SER A 105 1.17 0.63 4.09
CA SER A 105 2.48 1.30 4.21
C SER A 105 3.17 1.47 2.86
N VAL A 106 3.17 0.43 2.01
CA VAL A 106 3.75 0.48 0.66
C VAL A 106 3.01 1.50 -0.21
N LEU A 107 1.68 1.47 -0.21
CA LEU A 107 0.84 2.41 -0.99
C LEU A 107 1.03 3.86 -0.51
N GLY A 108 1.20 4.08 0.79
CA GLY A 108 1.53 5.39 1.34
C GLY A 108 2.83 5.97 0.78
N ARG A 109 3.88 5.14 0.66
CA ARG A 109 5.15 5.54 0.03
C ARG A 109 4.97 5.84 -1.46
N ALA A 110 4.22 5.01 -2.19
CA ALA A 110 3.93 5.24 -3.60
C ALA A 110 3.19 6.57 -3.82
N LYS A 111 2.18 6.87 -2.99
CA LYS A 111 1.46 8.16 -3.02
C LYS A 111 2.40 9.34 -2.80
N ALA A 112 3.28 9.27 -1.80
CA ALA A 112 4.26 10.32 -1.53
C ALA A 112 5.22 10.54 -2.72
N ALA A 113 5.61 9.48 -3.42
CA ALA A 113 6.44 9.59 -4.62
C ALA A 113 5.72 10.31 -5.77
N ILE A 114 4.42 10.01 -5.99
CA ILE A 114 3.61 10.67 -7.01
C ILE A 114 3.51 12.17 -6.73
N GLU A 115 3.20 12.56 -5.50
CA GLU A 115 3.10 13.98 -5.13
C GLU A 115 4.44 14.71 -5.28
N LEU A 116 5.56 14.08 -4.89
CA LEU A 116 6.89 14.64 -5.08
C LEU A 116 7.21 14.88 -6.56
N ALA A 117 6.89 13.92 -7.42
CA ALA A 117 7.13 14.05 -8.85
C ALA A 117 6.29 15.16 -9.48
N LYS A 118 5.03 15.31 -9.07
CA LYS A 118 4.17 16.42 -9.51
C LYS A 118 4.74 17.78 -9.09
N SER A 119 5.24 17.92 -7.86
CA SER A 119 5.90 19.14 -7.40
C SER A 119 7.12 19.47 -8.25
N LYS A 120 7.98 18.48 -8.50
CA LYS A 120 9.19 18.64 -9.31
C LYS A 120 8.89 19.04 -10.75
N TYR A 121 7.86 18.44 -11.36
CA TYR A 121 7.42 18.82 -12.69
C TYR A 121 7.00 20.30 -12.76
N ARG A 122 6.18 20.76 -11.80
CA ARG A 122 5.73 22.16 -11.71
C ARG A 122 6.89 23.14 -11.50
N GLU A 123 7.84 22.80 -10.63
CA GLU A 123 9.05 23.60 -10.39
C GLU A 123 9.91 23.75 -11.66
N GLN A 124 10.10 22.65 -12.40
CA GLN A 124 10.91 22.63 -13.60
C GLN A 124 10.26 23.40 -14.75
N ASP A 125 8.94 23.31 -14.89
CA ASP A 125 8.19 24.04 -15.92
C ASP A 125 8.22 25.55 -15.65
N ALA A 126 7.95 25.97 -14.41
CA ALA A 126 8.04 27.38 -14.00
C ALA A 126 9.44 27.97 -14.23
N GLY A 127 10.49 27.25 -13.81
CA GLY A 127 11.87 27.69 -14.00
C GLY A 127 12.36 27.68 -15.45
N SER A 128 11.70 26.95 -16.35
CA SER A 128 11.98 26.97 -17.79
C SER A 128 11.24 28.11 -18.48
N ALA A 129 9.99 28.36 -18.09
CA ALA A 129 9.20 29.49 -18.59
C ALA A 129 9.85 30.85 -18.26
N ASP A 130 10.41 31.00 -17.05
CA ASP A 130 11.10 32.24 -16.65
C ASP A 130 12.39 32.48 -17.43
N ARG A 131 13.17 31.42 -17.70
CA ARG A 131 14.38 31.49 -18.56
C ARG A 131 14.05 31.82 -20.01
N LEU A 132 12.95 31.31 -20.53
CA LEU A 132 12.51 31.64 -21.89
C LEU A 132 12.06 33.11 -21.99
N LYS A 133 11.35 33.62 -20.97
CA LYS A 133 10.94 35.03 -20.91
C LYS A 133 12.13 35.99 -20.78
N SER A 134 13.19 35.61 -20.06
CA SER A 134 14.40 36.45 -19.97
C SER A 134 15.15 36.51 -21.31
N LEU A 135 15.20 35.41 -22.07
CA LEU A 135 15.86 35.37 -23.39
C LEU A 135 15.11 36.14 -24.49
N GLN A 136 13.80 36.39 -24.34
CA GLN A 136 13.01 37.19 -25.29
C GLN A 136 13.04 38.70 -25.02
N LYS A 137 13.68 39.14 -23.93
CA LYS A 137 13.77 40.55 -23.53
C LYS A 137 15.10 41.22 -23.91
N ASP A 138 16.05 40.45 -24.42
CA ASP A 138 17.30 40.92 -25.03
C ASP A 138 17.19 40.90 -26.57
#